data_AF-A0A179BLR9-F1
#
_entry.id   AF-A0A179BLR9-F1
#
_cell.length_a   1.000
_cell.length_b   1.000
_cell.length_c   1.000
_cell.angle_alpha   90.00
_cell.angle_beta   90.00
_cell.angle_gamma   90.00
#
_symmetry.space_group_name_H-M   'P 1'
#
loop_
_entity.id
_entity.type
_entity.pdbx_description
1 polymer ?
#
loop_
_entity_poly.entity_id
_entity_poly.type
_entity_poly.pdbx_seq_one_letter_code
_entity_poly.pdbx_strand_id
1 'polypeptide(L)'
;MTSDDTELGMMLPMRGTLSLVEYYEIIIGEFRDGIFDKIPDILCTDKRCDAVIFSADEMDGGTHFYLDGCETDSLIFRSNALGIEEDYKKSLIFIDQGDAICMFFSDFKYLFKGRYWLFVRLSG
;
A
#
# COMPACT_ATOMS: atom_id res chain seq x y z
N MET A 1 -3.99 18.41 -4.61
CA MET A 1 -5.01 17.86 -3.70
C MET A 1 -5.72 16.77 -4.45
N THR A 2 -5.38 15.52 -4.15
CA THR A 2 -6.30 14.41 -4.33
C THR A 2 -6.15 13.61 -3.05
N SER A 3 -6.89 14.02 -2.00
CA SER A 3 -7.26 13.02 -1.01
C SER A 3 -8.10 12.03 -1.78
N ASP A 4 -7.60 10.82 -1.90
CA ASP A 4 -8.35 9.73 -2.46
C ASP A 4 -9.70 9.62 -1.71
N ASP A 5 -10.82 9.80 -2.41
CA ASP A 5 -12.18 9.78 -1.82
C ASP A 5 -12.62 8.33 -1.48
N THR A 6 -11.69 7.37 -1.51
CA THR A 6 -11.95 5.99 -1.13
C THR A 6 -12.15 5.89 0.38
N GLU A 7 -12.94 4.91 0.82
CA GLU A 7 -13.19 4.68 2.24
C GLU A 7 -11.86 4.50 3.00
N LEU A 8 -10.92 3.76 2.41
CA LEU A 8 -9.57 3.61 2.93
C LEU A 8 -8.79 4.93 2.99
N GLY A 9 -8.83 5.76 1.93
CA GLY A 9 -8.18 7.07 1.91
C GLY A 9 -8.72 8.04 2.96
N MET A 10 -10.01 7.95 3.27
CA MET A 10 -10.65 8.75 4.33
C MET A 10 -10.36 8.23 5.74
N MET A 11 -10.08 6.94 5.91
CA MET A 11 -9.74 6.33 7.19
C MET A 11 -8.30 6.61 7.62
N LEU A 12 -7.38 6.77 6.66
CA LEU A 12 -5.97 6.97 6.96
C LEU A 12 -5.71 8.45 7.34
N PRO A 13 -5.06 8.72 8.49
CA PRO A 13 -4.71 10.08 8.86
C PRO A 13 -3.71 10.66 7.85
N MET A 14 -3.68 11.99 7.71
CA MET A 14 -2.71 12.60 6.80
C MET A 14 -1.28 12.34 7.29
N ARG A 15 -0.43 11.81 6.40
CA ARG A 15 0.99 11.56 6.68
C ARG A 15 1.76 12.84 7.05
N GLY A 16 1.43 13.98 6.43
CA GLY A 16 2.20 15.21 6.61
C GLY A 16 3.64 15.03 6.13
N THR A 17 4.62 15.50 6.91
CA THR A 17 6.06 15.39 6.60
C THR A 17 6.75 14.21 7.31
N LEU A 18 5.98 13.24 7.80
CA LEU A 18 6.54 12.09 8.51
C LEU A 18 7.27 11.15 7.54
N SER A 19 8.34 10.51 8.01
CA SER A 19 8.89 9.35 7.30
C SER A 19 7.89 8.19 7.30
N LEU A 20 8.07 7.23 6.39
CA LEU A 20 7.21 6.03 6.37
C LEU A 20 7.24 5.25 7.68
N VAL A 21 8.37 5.24 8.39
CA VAL A 21 8.52 4.53 9.67
C VAL A 21 7.78 5.25 10.79
N GLU A 22 7.93 6.56 10.91
CA GLU A 22 7.21 7.35 11.91
C GLU A 22 5.70 7.29 11.67
N TYR A 23 5.28 7.36 10.41
CA TYR A 23 3.87 7.24 10.06
C TYR A 23 3.33 5.83 10.40
N TYR A 24 4.08 4.78 10.07
CA TYR A 24 3.75 3.40 10.42
C TYR A 24 3.56 3.18 11.93
N GLU A 25 4.46 3.73 12.76
CA GLU A 25 4.36 3.62 14.22
C GLU A 25 3.10 4.26 14.80
N ILE A 26 2.66 5.39 14.23
CA ILE A 26 1.40 6.04 14.61
C ILE A 26 0.21 5.15 14.23
N ILE A 27 0.17 4.66 12.99
CA ILE A 27 -0.93 3.84 12.50
C ILE A 27 -1.05 2.54 13.31
N ILE A 28 0.05 1.83 13.61
CA ILE A 28 0.00 0.61 14.43
C ILE A 28 -0.74 0.83 15.75
N GLY A 29 -0.52 2.00 16.37
CA GLY A 29 -1.18 2.36 17.62
C GLY A 29 -2.71 2.40 17.49
N GLU A 30 -3.20 2.80 16.33
CA GLU A 30 -4.63 2.97 16.01
C GLU A 30 -5.24 1.69 15.41
N PHE A 31 -4.50 0.99 14.55
CA PHE A 31 -4.89 -0.22 13.83
C PHE A 31 -4.06 -1.40 14.36
N ARG A 32 -4.39 -1.87 15.58
CA ARG A 32 -3.60 -2.89 16.30
C ARG A 32 -3.54 -4.27 15.64
N ASP A 33 -4.44 -4.58 14.72
CA ASP A 33 -4.56 -5.89 14.06
C ASP A 33 -4.26 -5.74 12.56
N GLY A 34 -3.02 -6.02 12.11
CA GLY A 34 -2.73 -5.89 10.67
C GLY A 34 -1.30 -6.10 10.15
N ILE A 35 -0.38 -6.63 10.96
CA ILE A 35 1.00 -6.92 10.53
C ILE A 35 1.12 -8.41 10.26
N PHE A 36 1.53 -8.79 9.05
CA PHE A 36 1.62 -10.18 8.64
C PHE A 36 3.04 -10.58 8.25
N ASP A 37 3.49 -11.72 8.77
CA ASP A 37 4.80 -12.31 8.47
C ASP A 37 4.83 -13.11 7.15
N LYS A 38 3.72 -13.15 6.41
CA LYS A 38 3.60 -13.68 5.05
C LYS A 38 2.52 -12.90 4.32
N ILE A 39 2.58 -12.84 2.98
CA ILE A 39 1.42 -12.40 2.18
C ILE A 39 0.26 -13.32 2.56
N PRO A 40 -0.81 -12.80 3.21
CA PRO A 40 -1.92 -13.67 3.57
C PRO A 40 -2.55 -14.20 2.29
N ASP A 41 -2.85 -15.50 2.23
CA ASP A 41 -3.47 -16.14 1.06
C ASP A 41 -4.77 -15.40 0.62
N ILE A 42 -5.41 -14.68 1.55
CA ILE A 42 -6.60 -13.84 1.29
C ILE A 42 -6.33 -12.71 0.29
N LEU A 43 -5.11 -12.15 0.27
CA LEU A 43 -4.71 -11.10 -0.68
C LEU A 43 -4.50 -11.66 -2.10
N CYS A 44 -4.28 -12.96 -2.21
CA CYS A 44 -4.11 -13.68 -3.47
C CYS A 44 -5.43 -14.21 -4.05
N THR A 45 -6.57 -13.66 -3.63
CA THR A 45 -7.89 -14.05 -4.15
C THR A 45 -8.28 -13.18 -5.35
N ASP A 46 -9.24 -13.64 -6.17
CA ASP A 46 -9.78 -12.86 -7.29
C ASP A 46 -10.61 -11.63 -6.86
N LYS A 47 -10.65 -11.32 -5.55
CA LYS A 47 -11.36 -10.17 -5.02
C LYS A 47 -10.52 -8.92 -5.25
N ARG A 48 -11.09 -7.95 -5.95
CA ARG A 48 -10.49 -6.61 -6.07
C ARG A 48 -10.52 -5.92 -4.71
N CYS A 49 -9.36 -5.44 -4.26
CA CYS A 49 -9.21 -4.71 -3.01
C CYS A 49 -8.67 -3.31 -3.27
N ASP A 50 -9.16 -2.34 -2.50
CA ASP A 50 -8.63 -0.98 -2.50
C ASP A 50 -7.33 -0.94 -1.72
N ALA A 51 -6.37 -0.17 -2.22
CA ALA A 51 -5.08 0.02 -1.60
C ALA A 51 -4.65 1.47 -1.65
N VAL A 52 -3.99 1.93 -0.60
CA VAL A 52 -3.28 3.21 -0.59
C VAL A 52 -1.79 2.91 -0.43
N ILE A 53 -1.00 3.48 -1.32
CA ILE A 53 0.45 3.28 -1.36
C ILE A 53 1.13 4.63 -1.14
N PHE A 54 2.00 4.68 -0.15
CA PHE A 54 2.90 5.79 0.12
C PHE A 54 4.30 5.43 -0.34
N SER A 55 4.96 6.32 -1.08
CA SER A 55 6.37 6.27 -1.43
C SER A 55 7.25 6.82 -0.30
N ALA A 56 8.57 6.68 -0.44
CA ALA A 56 9.50 7.24 0.53
C ALA A 56 9.53 8.78 0.54
N ASP A 57 8.95 9.46 -0.45
CA ASP A 57 8.86 10.92 -0.46
C ASP A 57 7.98 11.41 0.71
N GLU A 58 8.50 12.31 1.53
CA GLU A 58 7.77 12.92 2.65
C GLU A 58 6.62 13.82 2.19
N MET A 59 6.62 14.24 0.94
CA MET A 59 5.54 15.03 0.35
C MET A 59 4.45 14.16 -0.29
N ASP A 60 4.64 12.84 -0.37
CA ASP A 60 3.65 11.92 -0.90
C ASP A 60 2.48 11.76 0.08
N GLY A 61 1.31 12.23 -0.35
CA GLY A 61 0.06 12.16 0.40
C GLY A 61 -0.61 10.77 0.37
N GLY A 62 0.00 9.80 -0.30
CA GLY A 62 -0.60 8.49 -0.56
C GLY A 62 -1.40 8.50 -1.84
N THR A 63 -1.25 7.44 -2.62
CA THR A 63 -1.93 7.29 -3.91
C THR A 63 -2.80 6.05 -3.93
N HIS A 64 -3.97 6.16 -4.57
CA HIS A 64 -4.90 5.04 -4.74
C HIS A 64 -4.40 4.01 -5.75
N PHE A 65 -4.55 2.75 -5.37
CA PHE A 65 -4.35 1.59 -6.21
C PHE A 65 -5.46 0.57 -5.98
N TYR A 66 -5.60 -0.32 -6.95
CA TYR A 66 -6.33 -1.57 -6.79
C TYR A 66 -5.36 -2.72 -6.78
N LEU A 67 -5.56 -3.65 -5.86
CA LEU A 67 -4.91 -4.95 -5.92
C LEU A 67 -5.51 -5.74 -7.09
N ASP A 68 -4.66 -6.11 -8.04
CA ASP A 68 -5.01 -6.78 -9.30
C ASP A 68 -4.56 -8.25 -9.32
N GLY A 69 -3.81 -8.68 -8.29
CA GLY A 69 -3.40 -10.07 -8.08
C GLY A 69 -2.08 -10.18 -7.30
N CYS A 70 -1.54 -11.39 -7.26
CA CYS A 70 -0.25 -11.68 -6.64
C CYS A 70 0.58 -12.68 -7.47
N GLU A 71 1.88 -12.66 -7.24
CA GLU A 71 2.86 -13.69 -7.62
C GLU A 71 3.58 -14.18 -6.36
N THR A 72 4.41 -15.23 -6.49
CA THR A 72 5.10 -15.94 -5.39
C THR A 72 5.64 -15.04 -4.27
N ASP A 73 6.13 -13.85 -4.60
CA ASP A 73 6.74 -12.92 -3.66
C ASP A 73 6.29 -11.46 -3.83
N SER A 74 5.29 -11.20 -4.69
CA SER A 74 4.95 -9.85 -5.13
C SER A 74 3.44 -9.66 -5.17
N LEU A 75 2.98 -8.48 -4.76
CA LEU A 75 1.62 -8.04 -5.00
C LEU A 75 1.59 -7.15 -6.24
N ILE A 76 0.53 -7.30 -7.03
CA ILE A 76 0.37 -6.62 -8.31
C ILE A 76 -0.70 -5.55 -8.14
N PHE A 77 -0.31 -4.29 -8.30
CA PHE A 77 -1.20 -3.16 -8.15
C PHE A 77 -1.44 -2.43 -9.46
N ARG A 78 -2.60 -1.82 -9.61
CA ARG A 78 -2.93 -0.94 -10.72
C ARG A 78 -3.45 0.37 -10.20
N SER A 79 -2.90 1.49 -10.66
CA SER A 79 -3.48 2.81 -10.41
C SER A 79 -4.23 3.32 -11.62
N ASN A 80 -5.23 4.17 -11.35
CA ASN A 80 -5.88 4.99 -12.37
C ASN A 80 -5.22 6.36 -12.54
N ALA A 81 -4.29 6.75 -11.65
CA ALA A 81 -3.63 8.04 -11.73
C ALA A 81 -2.59 8.05 -12.86
N LEU A 82 -2.71 9.04 -13.74
CA LEU A 82 -1.78 9.25 -14.85
C LEU A 82 -0.49 9.88 -14.32
N GLY A 83 0.66 9.41 -14.81
CA GLY A 83 1.95 10.03 -14.50
C GLY A 83 2.59 9.59 -13.17
N ILE A 84 2.12 8.49 -12.58
CA ILE A 84 2.82 7.84 -11.46
C ILE A 84 4.09 7.16 -12.01
N GLU A 85 5.13 7.94 -12.21
CA GLU A 85 6.52 7.47 -12.35
C GLU A 85 7.30 7.69 -11.04
N GLU A 86 6.59 7.83 -9.91
CA GLU A 86 7.19 8.13 -8.62
C GLU A 86 7.89 6.91 -8.00
N ASP A 87 8.95 7.20 -7.24
CA ASP A 87 9.98 6.27 -6.79
C ASP A 87 9.49 5.36 -5.65
N TYR A 88 8.55 4.43 -5.93
CA TYR A 88 8.11 3.41 -4.97
C TYR A 88 9.18 2.36 -4.63
N LYS A 89 10.46 2.62 -4.89
CA LYS A 89 11.59 1.77 -4.48
C LYS A 89 11.43 1.27 -3.06
N LYS A 90 10.93 2.11 -2.16
CA LYS A 90 10.39 1.73 -0.86
C LYS A 90 8.99 2.32 -0.72
N SER A 91 8.07 1.51 -0.22
CA SER A 91 6.68 1.90 -0.05
C SER A 91 6.11 1.34 1.24
N LEU A 92 5.12 2.05 1.79
CA LEU A 92 4.21 1.54 2.81
C LEU A 92 2.85 1.37 2.16
N ILE A 93 2.30 0.16 2.27
CA ILE A 93 1.05 -0.22 1.63
C ILE A 93 0.00 -0.47 2.70
N PHE A 94 -1.20 0.03 2.43
CA PHE A 94 -2.44 -0.27 3.12
C PHE A 94 -3.38 -0.95 2.14
N ILE A 95 -4.01 -2.06 2.52
CA ILE A 95 -5.01 -2.75 1.70
C ILE A 95 -6.26 -3.00 2.53
N ASP A 96 -7.40 -2.53 2.03
CA ASP A 96 -8.70 -2.80 2.63
C ASP A 96 -9.24 -4.16 2.19
N GLN A 97 -9.55 -5.03 3.15
CA GLN A 97 -10.18 -6.34 2.94
C GLN A 97 -11.69 -6.33 3.28
N GLY A 98 -12.19 -5.23 3.84
CA GLY A 98 -13.55 -4.99 4.29
C GLY A 98 -13.71 -5.14 5.81
N ASP A 99 -13.20 -6.23 6.39
CA ASP A 99 -13.22 -6.48 7.84
C ASP A 99 -11.88 -6.16 8.53
N ALA A 100 -10.81 -5.98 7.76
CA ALA A 100 -9.48 -5.64 8.24
C ALA A 100 -8.70 -4.80 7.22
N ILE A 101 -7.70 -4.08 7.70
CA ILE A 101 -6.71 -3.38 6.87
C ILE A 101 -5.37 -4.08 7.03
N CYS A 102 -4.82 -4.56 5.93
CA CYS A 102 -3.45 -5.10 5.90
C CYS A 102 -2.46 -3.95 5.71
N MET A 103 -1.39 -3.94 6.51
CA MET A 103 -0.34 -2.93 6.40
C MET A 103 1.05 -3.56 6.39
N PHE A 104 1.90 -3.16 5.44
CA PHE A 104 3.27 -3.66 5.35
C PHE A 104 4.16 -2.77 4.47
N PHE A 105 5.47 -2.90 4.66
CA PHE A 105 6.46 -2.29 3.78
C PHE A 105 6.69 -3.15 2.53
N SER A 106 7.01 -2.51 1.42
CA SER A 106 7.40 -3.19 0.19
C SER A 106 8.48 -2.45 -0.58
N ASP A 107 9.17 -3.20 -1.44
CA ASP A 107 10.05 -2.61 -2.45
C ASP A 107 9.43 -2.73 -3.84
N PHE A 108 9.64 -1.72 -4.66
CA PHE A 108 9.28 -1.81 -6.07
C PHE A 108 10.20 -2.77 -6.84
N LYS A 109 9.57 -3.71 -7.56
CA LYS A 109 10.26 -4.69 -8.41
C LYS A 109 10.33 -4.19 -9.85
N TYR A 110 9.18 -3.94 -10.47
CA TYR A 110 9.07 -3.38 -11.83
C TYR A 110 7.64 -2.90 -12.16
N LEU A 111 7.54 -2.08 -13.21
CA LEU A 111 6.29 -1.61 -13.81
C LEU A 111 6.15 -2.25 -15.19
N PHE A 112 5.05 -2.96 -15.44
CA PHE A 112 4.76 -3.55 -16.73
C PHE A 112 3.31 -3.35 -17.12
N LYS A 113 3.06 -2.73 -18.27
CA LYS A 113 1.71 -2.44 -18.80
C LYS A 113 0.79 -1.74 -17.79
N GLY A 114 1.31 -0.79 -17.03
CA GLY A 114 0.53 -0.02 -16.04
C GLY A 114 0.23 -0.77 -14.73
N ARG A 115 0.90 -1.89 -14.49
CA ARG A 115 0.82 -2.66 -13.23
C ARG A 115 2.16 -2.63 -12.50
N TYR A 116 2.11 -2.48 -11.19
CA TYR A 116 3.24 -2.35 -10.29
C TYR A 116 3.43 -3.66 -9.52
N TRP A 117 4.57 -4.31 -9.67
CA TRP A 117 4.95 -5.45 -8.85
C TRP A 117 5.72 -4.94 -7.65
N LEU A 118 5.15 -5.11 -6.46
CA LEU A 118 5.73 -4.68 -5.20
C LEU A 118 6.06 -5.91 -4.34
N PHE A 119 7.34 -6.09 -4.05
CA PHE A 119 7.86 -7.17 -3.21
C PHE A 119 7.60 -6.87 -1.74
N VAL A 120 6.92 -7.76 -1.03
CA VAL A 120 6.56 -7.55 0.37
C VAL A 120 7.77 -7.79 1.27
N ARG A 121 8.16 -6.78 2.07
CA ARG A 121 9.18 -6.94 3.11
C ARG A 121 8.51 -7.38 4.41
N LEU A 122 8.79 -8.61 4.77
CA LEU A 122 8.42 -9.18 6.07
C LEU A 122 9.47 -8.71 7.08
N SER A 123 9.05 -8.00 8.12
CA SER A 123 9.90 -7.68 9.27
C SER A 123 10.25 -8.97 10.00
N GLY A 124 11.49 -9.43 9.85
CA GLY A 124 12.03 -10.60 10.56
C GLY A 124 12.51 -10.29 11.97
#